data_AF-X1JTL8-F1
#
_entry.id   AF-X1JTL8-F1
#
_cell.length_a   1.000
_cell.length_b   1.000
_cell.length_c   1.000
_cell.angle_alpha   90.00
_cell.angle_beta   90.00
_cell.angle_gamma   90.00
#
_symmetry.space_group_name_H-M   'P 1'
#
loop_
_entity.id
_entity.type
_entity.pdbx_description
1 polymer ?
#
loop_
_entity_poly.entity_id
_entity_poly.type
_entity_poly.pdbx_seq_one_letter_code
_entity_poly.pdbx_strand_id
1 'polypeptide(L)'
;PVLVCHHAHEESVTLPRFIGKGIKYCDFKYPIDPIAGALVKMGFAKPGAIDVKGVRVEPIDVLMKLVRHPVGTFLSEDQSTAKLPPKSAHFMVIEIKGAKSGEDITQNNF
;
A
#
# COMPACT_ATOMS: atom_id res chain seq x y z
N PRO A 1 -8.34 -15.22 6.60
CA PRO A 1 -8.63 -14.43 5.38
C PRO A 1 -8.45 -12.94 5.71
N VAL A 2 -7.69 -12.21 4.90
CA VAL A 2 -7.48 -10.76 5.09
C VAL A 2 -8.45 -10.01 4.17
N LEU A 3 -9.19 -9.05 4.72
CA LEU A 3 -10.04 -8.19 3.90
C LEU A 3 -9.15 -7.29 3.04
N VAL A 4 -9.30 -7.41 1.73
CA VAL A 4 -8.64 -6.53 0.76
C VAL A 4 -9.67 -5.66 0.06
N CYS A 5 -9.27 -4.45 -0.33
CA CYS A 5 -10.11 -3.57 -1.14
C CYS A 5 -9.34 -3.03 -2.34
N HIS A 6 -10.07 -2.57 -3.36
CA HIS A 6 -9.48 -1.96 -4.53
C HIS A 6 -8.71 -0.70 -4.15
N HIS A 7 -7.50 -0.58 -4.68
CA HIS A 7 -6.68 0.62 -4.57
C HIS A 7 -6.24 1.03 -5.97
N ALA A 8 -6.17 2.35 -6.19
CA ALA A 8 -5.52 2.86 -7.37
C ALA A 8 -4.01 2.62 -7.23
N HIS A 9 -3.45 1.81 -8.12
CA HIS A 9 -2.01 1.59 -8.21
C HIS A 9 -1.59 1.71 -9.68
N GLU A 10 -0.32 2.09 -9.90
CA GLU A 10 0.15 2.44 -11.23
C GLU A 10 0.08 1.27 -12.21
N GLU A 11 0.43 0.04 -11.79
CA GLU A 11 0.43 -1.14 -12.66
C GLU A 11 -0.94 -1.48 -13.23
N SER A 12 -2.03 -1.22 -12.49
CA SER A 12 -3.39 -1.46 -13.00
C SER A 12 -3.71 -0.60 -14.22
N VAL A 13 -3.01 0.54 -14.37
CA VAL A 13 -3.14 1.45 -15.50
C VAL A 13 -2.07 1.21 -16.55
N THR A 14 -0.82 0.97 -16.14
CA THR A 14 0.32 0.88 -17.06
C THR A 14 0.43 -0.48 -17.73
N LEU A 15 0.15 -1.59 -17.04
CA LEU A 15 0.24 -2.93 -17.64
C LEU A 15 -0.69 -3.08 -18.85
N PRO A 16 -2.01 -2.74 -18.77
CA PRO A 16 -2.88 -2.86 -19.94
C PRO A 16 -2.43 -1.99 -21.12
N ARG A 17 -1.80 -0.84 -20.86
CA ARG A 17 -1.33 0.09 -21.88
C ARG A 17 -0.07 -0.40 -22.60
N PHE A 18 0.89 -0.93 -21.86
CA PHE A 18 2.25 -1.11 -22.39
C PHE A 18 2.64 -2.57 -22.66
N ILE A 19 2.01 -3.56 -22.03
CA ILE A 19 2.44 -4.96 -22.20
C ILE A 19 2.06 -5.56 -23.57
N GLY A 20 1.15 -4.91 -24.31
CA GLY A 20 0.77 -5.31 -25.66
C GLY A 20 0.01 -6.65 -25.74
N LYS A 21 -0.59 -7.12 -24.63
CA LYS A 21 -1.32 -8.40 -24.56
C LYS A 21 -2.85 -8.28 -24.62
N GLY A 22 -3.37 -7.08 -24.86
CA GLY A 22 -4.81 -6.85 -24.98
C GLY A 22 -5.59 -7.09 -23.68
N ILE A 23 -4.97 -6.81 -22.52
CA ILE A 23 -5.59 -6.95 -21.19
C ILE A 23 -6.92 -6.18 -21.16
N LYS A 24 -8.01 -6.87 -20.80
CA LYS A 24 -9.36 -6.29 -20.71
C LYS A 24 -9.70 -5.75 -19.33
N TYR A 25 -9.06 -6.29 -18.30
CA TYR A 25 -9.28 -5.93 -16.91
C TYR A 25 -7.98 -6.11 -16.13
N CYS A 26 -7.63 -5.13 -15.30
CA CYS A 26 -6.48 -5.17 -14.40
C CYS A 26 -6.82 -4.36 -13.15
N ASP A 27 -6.67 -4.95 -11.97
CA ASP A 27 -6.90 -4.29 -10.69
C ASP A 27 -5.76 -4.57 -9.71
N PHE A 28 -5.73 -3.78 -8.65
CA PHE A 28 -4.85 -3.99 -7.51
C PHE A 28 -5.70 -3.94 -6.24
N LYS A 29 -5.49 -4.92 -5.36
CA LYS A 29 -6.18 -5.04 -4.08
C LYS A 29 -5.17 -5.12 -2.96
N TYR A 30 -5.40 -4.34 -1.92
CA TYR A 30 -4.51 -4.25 -0.78
C TYR A 30 -5.30 -4.31 0.53
N PRO A 31 -4.72 -4.83 1.63
CA PRO A 31 -5.36 -4.81 2.93
C PRO A 31 -5.66 -3.38 3.40
N ILE A 32 -6.73 -3.23 4.17
CA ILE A 32 -7.03 -1.99 4.88
C ILE A 32 -6.18 -1.94 6.15
N ASP A 33 -5.57 -0.79 6.45
CA ASP A 33 -4.92 -0.54 7.73
C ASP A 33 -5.94 -0.02 8.77
N PRO A 34 -6.31 -0.83 9.77
CA PRO A 34 -7.28 -0.41 10.79
C PRO A 34 -6.75 0.68 11.71
N ILE A 35 -5.43 0.76 11.94
CA ILE A 35 -4.80 1.78 12.78
C ILE A 35 -4.89 3.13 12.07
N ALA A 36 -4.52 3.17 10.79
CA ALA A 36 -4.68 4.37 9.97
C ALA A 36 -6.15 4.80 9.91
N GLY A 37 -7.07 3.86 9.71
CA GLY A 37 -8.51 4.13 9.70
C GLY A 37 -9.02 4.73 11.03
N ALA A 38 -8.50 4.27 12.17
CA ALA A 38 -8.84 4.84 13.47
C ALA A 38 -8.34 6.29 13.62
N LEU A 39 -7.11 6.58 13.21
CA LEU A 39 -6.53 7.93 13.25
C LEU A 39 -7.33 8.92 12.38
N VAL A 40 -7.75 8.50 11.19
CA VAL A 40 -8.63 9.29 10.32
C VAL A 40 -9.96 9.58 11.02
N LYS A 41 -10.61 8.56 11.61
CA LYS A 41 -11.91 8.71 12.30
C LYS A 41 -11.82 9.58 13.55
N MET A 42 -10.68 9.63 14.22
CA MET A 42 -10.42 10.55 15.34
C MET A 42 -10.14 11.99 14.91
N GLY A 43 -10.07 12.26 13.60
CA GLY A 43 -9.91 13.61 13.05
C GLY A 43 -8.46 14.03 12.80
N PHE A 44 -7.48 13.14 12.96
CA PHE A 44 -6.06 13.47 12.71
C PHE A 44 -5.74 13.72 11.24
N ALA A 45 -6.57 13.22 10.31
CA ALA A 45 -6.43 13.47 8.87
C ALA A 45 -7.38 14.57 8.36
N LYS A 46 -8.09 15.28 9.24
CA LYS A 46 -8.99 16.35 8.84
C LYS A 46 -8.17 17.58 8.42
N PRO A 47 -8.40 18.16 7.23
CA PRO A 47 -7.69 19.36 6.81
C PRO A 47 -8.12 20.58 7.65
N GLY A 48 -7.17 21.50 7.83
CA GLY A 48 -7.38 22.79 8.47
C GLY A 48 -7.15 22.78 9.98
N ALA A 49 -6.60 23.90 10.46
CA ALA A 49 -6.28 24.06 11.87
C ALA A 49 -7.53 24.06 12.77
N ILE A 50 -7.37 23.48 13.96
CA ILE A 50 -8.33 23.55 15.08
C ILE A 50 -7.76 24.43 16.19
N ASP A 51 -8.63 25.02 17.02
CA ASP A 51 -8.18 25.70 18.24
C ASP A 51 -7.93 24.67 19.34
N VAL A 52 -6.71 24.69 19.88
CA VAL A 52 -6.33 23.90 21.06
C VAL A 52 -5.81 24.88 22.09
N LYS A 53 -6.69 25.32 23.00
CA LYS A 53 -6.36 26.27 24.07
C LYS A 53 -5.81 27.60 23.53
N GLY A 54 -6.42 28.17 22.49
CA GLY A 54 -6.02 29.43 21.88
C GLY A 54 -4.89 29.32 20.85
N VAL A 55 -4.39 28.11 20.58
CA VAL A 55 -3.36 27.86 19.57
C VAL A 55 -3.98 27.14 18.38
N ARG A 56 -3.74 27.66 17.18
CA ARG A 56 -4.18 27.05 15.92
C ARG A 56 -3.22 25.92 15.55
N VAL A 57 -3.72 24.69 15.49
CA VAL A 57 -2.91 23.48 15.24
C VAL A 57 -3.58 22.63 14.17
N GLU A 58 -2.83 22.17 13.17
CA GLU A 58 -3.32 21.12 12.27
C GLU A 58 -3.14 19.75 12.94
N PRO A 59 -4.21 18.93 13.05
CA PRO A 59 -4.11 17.63 13.74
C PRO A 59 -3.02 16.71 13.18
N ILE A 60 -2.80 16.75 11.85
CA ILE A 60 -1.79 15.94 11.18
C ILE A 60 -0.37 16.26 11.65
N ASP A 61 -0.07 17.52 11.96
CA ASP A 61 1.26 17.94 12.41
C ASP A 61 1.59 17.35 13.78
N VAL A 62 0.62 17.31 14.70
CA VAL A 62 0.78 16.66 16.01
C VAL A 62 1.05 15.17 15.84
N LEU A 63 0.27 14.50 14.99
CA LEU A 63 0.46 13.08 14.71
C LEU A 63 1.86 12.83 14.14
N MET A 64 2.26 13.57 13.11
CA MET A 64 3.56 13.43 12.44
C MET A 64 4.74 13.77 13.37
N LYS A 65 4.54 14.63 14.37
CA LYS A 65 5.55 14.93 15.39
C LYS A 65 5.73 13.80 16.42
N LEU A 66 4.66 13.07 16.73
CA LEU A 66 4.66 12.00 17.74
C LEU A 66 5.06 10.65 17.17
N VAL A 67 4.65 10.34 15.93
CA VAL A 67 5.02 9.07 15.29
C VAL A 67 6.52 9.06 15.01
N ARG A 68 7.13 7.88 15.10
CA ARG A 68 8.49 7.69 14.62
C ARG A 68 8.51 8.06 13.14
N HIS A 69 9.27 9.09 12.79
CA HIS A 69 9.49 9.42 11.39
C HIS A 69 9.97 8.16 10.65
N PRO A 70 9.53 7.95 9.40
CA PRO A 70 10.08 6.91 8.54
C PRO A 70 11.53 7.29 8.18
N VAL A 71 12.43 7.24 9.15
CA VAL A 71 13.87 7.24 8.96
C VAL A 71 14.24 5.79 8.71
N GLY A 72 14.64 5.55 7.46
CA GLY A 72 14.71 4.21 6.89
C GLY A 72 15.64 3.29 7.66
N THR A 73 15.15 2.11 8.01
CA THR A 73 16.02 0.95 7.92
C THR A 73 16.57 0.87 6.50
N PHE A 74 15.72 1.03 5.47
CA PHE A 74 16.09 1.01 4.05
C PHE A 74 17.28 1.89 3.62
N LEU A 75 17.47 3.07 4.22
CA LEU A 75 18.61 3.97 3.91
C LEU A 75 19.78 3.87 4.89
N SER A 76 19.62 3.09 5.97
CA SER A 76 20.68 2.79 6.95
C SER A 76 21.13 1.33 6.89
N GLU A 77 20.65 0.57 5.90
CA GLU A 77 21.11 -0.80 5.66
C GLU A 77 22.53 -0.74 5.10
N ASP A 78 23.45 -1.45 5.73
CA ASP A 78 24.73 -1.80 5.16
C ASP A 78 24.77 -3.30 4.81
N GLN A 79 25.87 -3.73 4.19
CA GLN A 79 26.06 -5.11 3.78
C GLN A 79 25.98 -6.12 4.95
N SER A 80 26.22 -5.70 6.20
CA SER A 80 26.08 -6.55 7.38
C SER A 80 24.61 -6.78 7.75
N THR A 81 23.77 -5.75 7.56
CA THR A 81 22.33 -5.83 7.85
C THR A 81 21.53 -6.48 6.72
N ALA A 82 21.94 -6.32 5.46
CA ALA A 82 21.26 -6.91 4.30
C ALA A 82 21.39 -8.44 4.23
N LYS A 83 22.40 -9.02 4.90
CA LYS A 83 22.59 -10.48 5.00
C LYS A 83 21.71 -11.14 6.06
N LEU A 84 21.06 -10.37 6.91
CA LEU A 84 20.18 -10.91 7.93
C LEU A 84 18.89 -11.43 7.27
N PRO A 85 18.30 -12.52 7.79
CA PRO A 85 17.02 -13.00 7.29
C PRO A 85 15.95 -11.91 7.44
N PRO A 86 15.00 -11.82 6.49
CA PRO A 86 13.89 -10.88 6.58
C PRO A 86 13.15 -11.03 7.91
N LYS A 87 12.87 -9.89 8.56
CA LYS A 87 12.11 -9.87 9.82
C LYS A 87 10.59 -9.95 9.60
N SER A 88 10.15 -9.77 8.35
CA SER A 88 8.76 -9.91 7.93
C SER A 88 8.68 -10.63 6.59
N ALA A 89 7.58 -11.32 6.38
CA ALA A 89 7.17 -11.86 5.09
C ALA A 89 5.81 -11.25 4.74
N HIS A 90 5.64 -10.88 3.48
CA HIS A 90 4.39 -10.34 2.96
C HIS A 90 3.93 -11.24 1.81
N PHE A 91 2.64 -11.52 1.76
CA PHE A 91 2.06 -12.31 0.68
C PHE A 91 1.58 -11.37 -0.42
N MET A 92 2.02 -11.62 -1.64
CA MET A 92 1.52 -10.97 -2.85
C MET A 92 0.99 -12.05 -3.77
N VAL A 93 -0.24 -11.89 -4.27
CA VAL A 93 -0.82 -12.85 -5.19
C VAL A 93 -1.10 -12.14 -6.51
N ILE A 94 -0.62 -12.75 -7.59
CA ILE A 94 -0.95 -12.32 -8.95
C ILE A 94 -1.86 -13.39 -9.55
N GLU A 95 -3.12 -13.03 -9.78
CA GLU A 95 -4.11 -13.86 -10.48
C GLU A 95 -4.22 -13.39 -11.93
N ILE A 96 -3.95 -14.29 -12.86
CA ILE A 96 -4.01 -14.03 -14.31
C ILE A 96 -5.05 -14.97 -14.91
N LYS A 97 -6.05 -14.38 -15.58
CA LYS A 97 -7.06 -15.10 -16.35
C LYS A 97 -6.93 -14.75 -17.82
N GLY A 98 -6.86 -15.75 -18.68
CA GLY A 98 -6.70 -15.56 -20.12
C GLY A 98 -6.66 -16.90 -20.83
N ALA A 99 -6.06 -16.94 -22.01
CA ALA A 99 -5.93 -18.16 -22.79
C ALA A 99 -4.46 -18.51 -23.07
N LYS A 100 -4.16 -19.81 -23.12
CA LYS A 100 -2.87 -20.35 -23.55
C LYS A 100 -3.12 -21.50 -24.50
N SER A 101 -2.53 -21.45 -25.69
CA SER A 101 -2.74 -22.46 -26.74
C SER A 101 -4.21 -22.69 -27.14
N GLY A 102 -5.06 -21.65 -26.99
CA GLY A 102 -6.49 -21.72 -27.32
C GLY A 102 -7.40 -22.19 -26.17
N GLU A 103 -6.83 -22.57 -25.03
CA GLU A 103 -7.59 -22.98 -23.84
C GLU A 103 -7.58 -21.88 -22.78
N ASP A 104 -8.73 -21.68 -22.12
CA ASP A 104 -8.85 -20.76 -21.00
C ASP A 104 -8.09 -21.29 -19.77
N ILE A 105 -7.26 -20.43 -19.18
CA ILE A 105 -6.44 -20.72 -18.01
C ILE A 105 -6.60 -19.65 -16.93
N THR A 106 -6.53 -20.08 -15.67
CA THR A 106 -6.34 -19.21 -14.51
C THR A 106 -5.04 -19.61 -13.83
N GLN A 107 -4.11 -18.66 -13.69
CA GLN A 107 -2.84 -18.86 -13.01
C GLN A 107 -2.74 -17.96 -11.78
N ASN A 108 -2.39 -18.55 -10.64
CA ASN A 108 -2.13 -17.84 -9.39
C ASN A 108 -0.66 -18.06 -9.00
N ASN A 109 0.09 -16.97 -8.83
CA ASN A 109 1.45 -17.00 -8.29
C ASN A 109 1.46 -16.33 -6.91
N PHE A 110 2.19 -16.92 -5.95
CA PHE A 110 2.41 -16.43 -4.58
C PHE A 110 3.84 -15.91 -4.40
#